data_AF-A0A957ZWI3-F1
#
_entry.id   AF-A0A957ZWI3-F1
#
_cell.length_a   1.000
_cell.length_b   1.000
_cell.length_c   1.000
_cell.angle_alpha   90.00
_cell.angle_beta   90.00
_cell.angle_gamma   90.00
#
_symmetry.space_group_name_H-M   'P 1'
#
loop_
_entity.id
_entity.type
_entity.pdbx_description
1 polymer ?
#
loop_
_entity_poly.entity_id
_entity_poly.type
_entity_poly.pdbx_seq_one_letter_code
_entity_poly.pdbx_strand_id
1 'polypeptide(L)' 'MALTMGIVGLPNVGKSTVFNALTDAQNAEVANYPFCTIQPNKAIVPVPDSR' A
#
# COMPACT_ATOMS: atom_id res chain seq x y z
N MET A 1 -17.99 -10.08 -2.98
CA MET A 1 -16.85 -9.56 -2.19
C MET A 1 -15.58 -9.85 -2.98
N ALA A 2 -14.80 -8.83 -3.32
CA ALA A 2 -13.51 -9.04 -3.98
C ALA A 2 -12.46 -9.45 -2.94
N LEU A 3 -11.53 -10.33 -3.33
CA LEU A 3 -10.40 -10.71 -2.48
C LEU A 3 -9.50 -9.48 -2.28
N THR A 4 -9.06 -9.24 -1.05
CA THR A 4 -8.11 -8.15 -0.73
C THR A 4 -6.90 -8.73 0.01
N MET A 5 -5.75 -8.07 -0.16
CA MET A 5 -4.49 -8.47 0.47
C MET A 5 -3.84 -7.23 1.11
N GLY A 6 -3.18 -7.42 2.25
CA GLY A 6 -2.45 -6.37 2.96
C GLY A 6 -0.95 -6.65 3.02
N ILE A 7 -0.14 -5.58 2.99
CA ILE A 7 1.32 -5.65 3.19
C ILE A 7 1.61 -5.43 4.68
N VAL A 8 2.25 -6.41 5.34
CA VAL A 8 2.56 -6.39 6.78
C VAL A 8 4.05 -6.55 7.04
N GLY A 9 4.55 -5.99 8.15
CA GLY A 9 5.97 -6.07 8.51
C GLY A 9 6.40 -5.01 9.54
N LEU A 10 7.59 -5.20 10.11
CA LEU A 10 8.17 -4.34 11.15
C LEU A 10 8.31 -2.86 10.68
N PRO A 11 8.43 -1.90 11.61
CA PRO A 11 8.71 -0.51 11.25
C PRO A 11 9.93 -0.36 10.33
N ASN A 12 9.90 0.57 9.38
CA ASN A 12 11.00 0.93 8.49
C ASN A 12 11.55 -0.19 7.55
N VAL A 13 10.84 -1.31 7.37
CA VAL A 13 11.24 -2.38 6.42
C VAL A 13 10.90 -2.09 4.94
N GLY A 14 10.55 -0.84 4.59
CA GLY A 14 10.24 -0.47 3.21
C GLY A 14 8.82 -0.78 2.72
N LYS A 15 7.85 -1.03 3.61
CA LYS A 15 6.45 -1.32 3.23
C LYS A 15 5.85 -0.26 2.32
N SER A 16 6.02 1.02 2.65
CA SER A 16 5.50 2.14 1.85
C SER A 16 6.21 2.24 0.50
N THR A 17 7.50 1.88 0.44
CA THR A 17 8.27 1.83 -0.82
C THR A 17 7.69 0.78 -1.76
N VAL A 18 7.40 -0.43 -1.27
CA VAL A 18 6.78 -1.49 -2.07
C VAL A 18 5.36 -1.09 -2.50
N PHE A 19 4.58 -0.51 -1.59
CA PHE A 19 3.24 -0.02 -1.91
C PHE A 19 3.27 1.03 -3.03
N ASN A 20 4.17 2.02 -2.96
CA ASN A 20 4.30 3.04 -3.99
C ASN A 20 4.76 2.46 -5.32
N ALA A 21 5.71 1.53 -5.31
CA ALA A 21 6.19 0.87 -6.52
C ALA A 21 5.10 0.04 -7.22
N LEU A 22 4.22 -0.61 -6.46
CA LEU A 22 3.12 -1.39 -7.02
C LEU A 22 1.99 -0.51 -7.57
N THR A 23 1.83 0.69 -7.04
CA THR A 23 0.66 1.54 -7.31
C THR A 23 0.97 2.72 -8.25
N ASP A 24 2.24 2.89 -8.65
CA ASP A 24 2.78 4.09 -9.29
C ASP A 24 2.39 5.41 -8.56
N ALA A 25 1.92 5.30 -7.32
CA ALA A 25 1.50 6.41 -6.51
C ALA A 25 2.77 7.05 -5.93
N GLN A 26 3.17 8.19 -6.50
CA GLN A 26 4.34 8.95 -6.04
C GLN A 26 4.21 9.46 -4.58
N ASN A 27 3.01 9.40 -3.98
CA ASN A 27 2.69 10.03 -2.70
C ASN A 27 1.71 9.19 -1.86
N ALA A 28 1.88 7.87 -1.66
CA ALA A 28 1.15 7.27 -0.53
C ALA A 28 1.67 7.95 0.74
N GLU A 29 0.82 8.78 1.35
CA GLU A 29 1.22 9.63 2.47
C GLU A 29 1.76 8.75 3.59
N VAL A 30 3.07 8.88 3.84
CA VAL A 30 3.74 8.27 4.99
C VAL A 30 3.46 9.18 6.18
N ALA A 31 2.22 9.09 6.67
CA ALA A 31 1.78 9.88 7.80
C ALA A 31 2.21 9.17 9.09
N ASN A 32 3.31 9.62 9.71
CA ASN A 32 3.74 9.18 11.03
C ASN A 32 2.85 9.82 12.12
N TYR A 33 1.54 9.54 12.13
CA TYR A 33 0.67 10.01 13.21
C TYR A 33 0.36 8.87 14.17
N PRO A 34 1.08 8.78 15.31
CA PRO A 34 0.65 7.90 16.38
C PRO A 34 -0.70 8.44 16.89
N PHE A 35 -1.70 7.55 17.02
CA PHE A 35 -3.01 7.79 17.62
C PHE A 35 -4.14 8.42 16.78
N CYS A 36 -4.15 8.25 15.46
CA CYS A 36 -5.42 8.39 14.73
C CYS A 36 -5.64 7.18 13.83
N THR A 37 -6.91 6.74 13.73
CA THR A 37 -7.36 5.68 12.82
C THR A 37 -7.21 6.18 11.38
N ILE A 38 -5.98 6.17 10.88
CA ILE A 38 -5.65 6.51 9.49
C ILE A 38 -6.05 5.29 8.68
N GLN A 39 -7.04 5.45 7.81
CA GLN A 39 -7.48 4.37 6.91
C GLN A 39 -6.25 3.80 6.18
N PRO A 40 -6.11 2.46 6.09
CA PRO A 40 -4.96 1.87 5.41
C PRO A 40 -4.95 2.33 3.96
N ASN A 41 -3.77 2.63 3.42
CA ASN A 41 -3.61 2.94 2.00
C ASN A 41 -4.16 1.77 1.17
N LYS A 42 -5.18 2.03 0.34
CA LYS A 42 -5.82 1.05 -0.54
C LYS A 42 -5.57 1.45 -1.98
N ALA A 43 -5.18 0.48 -2.79
CA ALA A 43 -5.00 0.67 -4.22
C ALA A 43 -5.37 -0.61 -4.95
N ILE A 44 -5.72 -0.47 -6.23
CA ILE A 44 -5.99 -1.56 -7.14
C ILE A 44 -4.89 -1.51 -8.20
N VAL A 45 -4.15 -2.60 -8.34
CA VAL A 45 -3.08 -2.72 -9.34
C VAL A 45 -3.58 -3.68 -10.42
N PRO A 46 -3.60 -3.27 -11.70
CA PRO A 46 -4.00 -4.16 -12.78
C PRO A 46 -2.98 -5.30 -12.89
N VAL A 47 -3.47 -6.53 -13.01
CA VAL A 47 -2.61 -7.67 -13.31
C VAL A 47 -2.30 -7.62 -14.80
N PRO A 48 -1.02 -7.51 -15.21
CA PRO A 48 -0.67 -7.57 -16.62
C PRO A 48 -1.04 -8.96 -17.16
N ASP A 49 -1.86 -8.98 -18.21
CA ASP A 49 -2.27 -10.21 -18.88
C ASP A 49 -2.11 -10.03 -20.40
N SER A 50 -1.55 -11.04 -21.06
CA SER A 50 -1.33 -11.09 -22.51
C SER A 50 -2.16 -12.19 -23.19
N ARG A 51 -3.03 -12.87 -22.44
CA ARG A 51 -3.91 -13.93 -22.93
C ARG A 51 -5.02 -13.39 -23.83
#